data_AF-A0A239DN89-F1
#
_entry.id   AF-A0A239DN89-F1
#
_cell.length_a   1.000
_cell.length_b   1.000
_cell.length_c   1.000
_cell.angle_alpha   90.00
_cell.angle_beta   90.00
_cell.angle_gamma   90.00
#
_symmetry.space_group_name_H-M   'P 1'
#
loop_
_entity.id
_entity.type
_entity.pdbx_description
1 polymer ?
#
loop_
_entity_poly.entity_id
_entity_poly.type
_entity_poly.pdbx_seq_one_letter_code
_entity_poly.pdbx_strand_id
1 'polypeptide(L)' 'MNHDLIAQTLRTYFLEKGKTIKLIQRYLRMKYHLIMDEKLLEKRLQNLSVN' A
#
# COMPACT_ATOMS: atom_id res chain seq x y z
N MET A 1 13.57 2.24 13.93
CA MET A 1 13.33 1.96 12.50
C MET A 1 11.99 1.24 12.36
N ASN A 2 10.87 1.94 12.51
CA ASN A 2 9.56 1.38 12.19
C ASN A 2 9.34 1.59 10.69
N HIS A 3 9.64 0.58 9.89
CA HIS A 3 9.23 0.62 8.50
C HIS A 3 7.70 0.57 8.46
N ASP A 4 7.08 1.62 7.96
CA ASP A 4 5.63 1.65 7.73
C ASP A 4 5.27 0.48 6.79
N LEU A 5 4.64 -0.56 7.34
CA LEU A 5 4.23 -1.77 6.63
C LEU A 5 3.39 -1.45 5.39
N ILE A 6 2.54 -0.43 5.48
CA ILE A 6 1.70 0.00 4.37
C ILE A 6 2.59 0.62 3.29
N ALA A 7 3.53 1.49 3.67
CA ALA A 7 4.46 2.09 2.73
C ALA A 7 5.33 1.05 2.01
N GLN A 8 5.86 0.07 2.74
CA GLN A 8 6.60 -1.05 2.16
C GLN A 8 5.73 -1.87 1.21
N THR A 9 4.49 -2.18 1.62
CA THR A 9 3.57 -2.95 0.80
C THR A 9 3.23 -2.19 -0.49
N LEU A 10 2.95 -0.90 -0.40
CA LEU A 10 2.69 -0.04 -1.56
C LEU A 10 3.91 0.01 -2.49
N ARG A 11 5.12 0.23 -1.95
CA ARG A 11 6.34 0.24 -2.75
C ARG A 11 6.57 -1.08 -3.49
N THR A 12 6.58 -2.19 -2.78
CA THR A 12 6.88 -3.50 -3.38
C THR A 12 5.79 -3.98 -4.34
N TYR A 13 4.51 -3.79 -4.01
CA TYR A 13 3.44 -4.33 -4.84
C TYR A 13 2.95 -3.36 -5.91
N PHE A 14 2.83 -2.07 -5.61
CA PHE A 14 2.39 -1.08 -6.60
C PHE A 14 3.54 -0.65 -7.51
N LEU A 15 4.62 -0.11 -6.95
CA LEU A 15 5.71 0.50 -7.74
C LEU A 15 6.59 -0.55 -8.42
N GLU A 16 7.03 -1.58 -7.68
CA GLU A 16 7.97 -2.57 -8.23
C GLU A 16 7.27 -3.67 -9.06
N LYS A 17 6.06 -4.06 -8.68
CA LYS A 17 5.33 -5.20 -9.29
C LYS A 17 4.12 -4.80 -10.13
N GLY A 18 3.80 -3.51 -10.23
CA GLY A 18 2.68 -3.00 -11.04
C GLY A 18 1.30 -3.53 -10.63
N LYS A 19 1.09 -3.90 -9.35
CA LYS A 19 -0.20 -4.39 -8.86
C LYS A 19 -1.16 -3.23 -8.63
N THR A 20 -2.45 -3.50 -8.80
CA THR A 20 -3.51 -2.51 -8.54
C THR A 20 -3.73 -2.28 -7.05
N ILE A 21 -4.20 -1.09 -6.69
CA ILE A 21 -4.50 -0.73 -5.29
C ILE A 21 -5.52 -1.68 -4.68
N LYS A 22 -6.52 -2.14 -5.43
CA LYS A 22 -7.52 -3.13 -4.96
C LYS A 22 -6.89 -4.45 -4.52
N LEU A 23 -5.89 -4.95 -5.27
CA LEU A 23 -5.17 -6.17 -4.87
C LEU A 23 -4.35 -5.95 -3.60
N ILE A 24 -3.72 -4.78 -3.47
CA ILE A 24 -2.94 -4.40 -2.29
C ILE A 24 -3.84 -4.25 -1.06
N GLN A 25 -5.00 -3.59 -1.20
CA GLN A 25 -6.01 -3.45 -0.17
C GLN A 25 -6.51 -4.82 0.31
N ARG A 26 -6.82 -5.73 -0.62
CA ARG A 26 -7.22 -7.11 -0.29
C ARG A 26 -6.10 -7.84 0.45
N TYR A 27 -4.85 -7.68 0.02
CA TYR A 27 -3.70 -8.31 0.67
C TYR A 27 -3.48 -7.78 2.09
N LEU A 28 -3.56 -6.47 2.30
CA LEU A 28 -3.46 -5.85 3.62
C LEU A 28 -4.56 -6.36 4.56
N ARG A 29 -5.79 -6.49 4.05
CA ARG A 29 -6.91 -7.05 4.81
C ARG A 29 -6.70 -8.53 5.15
N MET A 30 -6.30 -9.35 4.18
CA MET A 30 -6.22 -10.81 4.37
C MET A 30 -5.00 -11.22 5.19
N LYS A 31 -3.84 -10.61 4.95
CA LYS A 31 -2.58 -11.02 5.59
C LYS A 31 -2.34 -10.32 6.93
N TYR A 32 -2.74 -9.05 7.05
CA TYR A 32 -2.42 -8.23 8.20
C TYR A 32 -3.65 -7.73 8.95
N HIS A 33 -4.86 -8.15 8.55
CA HIS A 33 -6.13 -7.68 9.13
C HIS A 33 -6.30 -6.16 9.11
N LEU A 34 -5.59 -5.47 8.21
CA LEU A 34 -5.64 -4.01 8.07
C LEU A 34 -6.73 -3.62 7.08
N ILE A 35 -7.81 -3.06 7.60
CA ILE A 35 -8.88 -2.47 6.79
C ILE A 35 -8.49 -1.03 6.51
N MET A 36 -8.31 -0.72 5.23
CA MET A 36 -7.89 0.59 4.76
C MET A 36 -8.81 1.03 3.63
N ASP A 37 -9.17 2.31 3.64
CA ASP A 37 -9.90 2.92 2.54
C ASP A 37 -9.00 3.04 1.31
N GLU A 38 -9.57 2.80 0.13
CA GLU A 38 -8.87 2.91 -1.15
C GLU A 38 -8.29 4.32 -1.34
N LYS A 39 -9.07 5.37 -1.02
CA LYS A 39 -8.62 6.77 -1.05
C LYS A 39 -7.43 7.06 -0.12
N LEU A 40 -7.36 6.38 1.03
CA LEU A 40 -6.24 6.53 1.96
C LEU A 40 -4.98 5.87 1.41
N LEU A 41 -5.11 4.71 0.76
CA LEU A 41 -4.01 4.03 0.07
C LEU A 41 -3.49 4.88 -1.11
N GLU A 42 -4.39 5.48 -1.90
CA GLU A 42 -4.04 6.39 -2.98
C GLU A 42 -3.25 7.61 -2.48
N LYS A 43 -3.73 8.27 -1.42
CA LYS A 43 -3.02 9.41 -0.83
C LYS A 43 -1.63 9.03 -0.33
N ARG A 44 -1.50 7.84 0.30
CA ARG A 44 -0.20 7.31 0.73
C ARG A 44 0.71 7.01 -0.45
N LEU A 45 0.17 6.49 -1.55
CA LEU A 45 0.93 6.26 -2.78
C LEU A 45 1.49 7.57 -3.36
N GLN A 46 0.68 8.63 -3.42
CA GLN A 46 1.12 9.94 -3.88
C GLN A 46 2.29 10.47 -3.06
N ASN A 47 2.24 10.31 -1.73
CA ASN A 47 3.35 10.70 -0.85
C ASN A 47 4.63 9.88 -1.05
N LEU A 48 4.52 8.65 -1.58
CA LEU A 48 5.66 7.78 -1.88
C LEU A 48 6.30 8.09 -3.23
N SER A 49 5.52 8.55 -4.21
CA SER A 49 6.03 8.92 -5.54
C SER A 49 6.66 10.32 -5.59
N VAL A 50 6.37 11.18 -4.61
CA VAL A 50 6.88 12.56 -4.52
C VAL A 50 8.26 12.61 -3.84
N ASN A 51 8.74 11.50 -3.26
CA ASN A 51 10.10 11.33 -2.74
C ASN A 51 10.92 10.40 -3.64
#